data_AF-A0A1I3V2D6-F1
#
_entry.id   AF-A0A1I3V2D6-F1
#
_cell.length_a   1.000
_cell.length_b   1.000
_cell.length_c   1.000
_cell.angle_alpha   90.00
_cell.angle_beta   90.00
_cell.angle_gamma   90.00
#
_symmetry.space_group_name_H-M   'P 1'
#
loop_
_entity.id
_entity.type
_entity.pdbx_description
1 polymer ?
#
loop_
_entity_poly.entity_id
_entity_poly.type
_entity_poly.pdbx_seq_one_letter_code
_entity_poly.pdbx_strand_id
1 'polypeptide(L)'
;MAKKSKTPSSDPFDAFNSFSSFDDFDSFDKEAESDVVTEHESLEAEAKAEVTDHMLAIREATKNTQKSLQDQWSTDFYFCAFFADQAQRDEFLQKAGALGLVKDNFINGQKLAELLGIDLTPRTIEKPRLFAPKKDWFDITL
;
A
#
# COMPACT_ATOMS: atom_id res chain seq x y z
N MET A 1 -29.98 -57.41 37.80
CA MET A 1 -30.99 -56.47 37.27
C MET A 1 -30.33 -55.12 37.05
N ALA A 2 -29.91 -54.82 35.82
CA ALA A 2 -29.21 -53.59 35.47
C ALA A 2 -30.20 -52.57 34.87
N LYS A 3 -30.37 -51.43 35.54
CA LYS A 3 -31.17 -50.29 35.03
C LYS A 3 -30.26 -49.45 34.13
N LYS A 4 -30.56 -49.39 32.83
CA LYS A 4 -29.97 -48.43 31.89
C LYS A 4 -30.66 -47.08 32.07
N SER A 5 -29.95 -46.07 32.56
CA SER A 5 -30.36 -44.67 32.48
C SER A 5 -30.07 -44.16 31.06
N LYS A 6 -31.11 -43.63 30.42
CA LYS A 6 -31.06 -43.02 29.09
C LYS A 6 -30.88 -41.51 29.31
N THR A 7 -29.72 -40.98 28.94
CA THR A 7 -29.49 -39.53 28.86
C THR A 7 -30.22 -38.97 27.62
N PRO A 8 -30.98 -37.88 27.73
CA PRO A 8 -31.49 -37.16 26.57
C PRO A 8 -30.37 -36.32 25.94
N SER A 9 -30.29 -36.37 24.60
CA SER A 9 -29.39 -35.54 23.79
C SER A 9 -29.79 -34.08 23.90
N SER A 10 -28.83 -33.22 24.20
CA SER A 10 -28.94 -31.78 24.07
C SER A 10 -28.34 -31.38 22.73
N ASP A 11 -29.12 -31.48 21.65
CA ASP A 11 -28.76 -30.87 20.38
C ASP A 11 -29.24 -29.40 20.39
N PRO A 12 -28.34 -28.40 20.34
CA PRO A 12 -28.69 -26.98 20.41
C PRO A 12 -29.20 -26.40 19.07
N PHE A 13 -29.56 -27.25 18.10
CA PHE A 13 -29.93 -26.82 16.73
C PHE A 13 -31.43 -26.86 16.42
N ASP A 14 -32.29 -27.21 17.38
CA ASP A 14 -33.75 -27.26 17.19
C ASP A 14 -34.50 -25.96 17.59
N ALA A 15 -33.79 -24.87 17.86
CA ALA A 15 -34.37 -23.60 18.30
C ALA A 15 -34.57 -22.55 17.19
N PHE A 16 -34.57 -22.94 15.91
CA PHE A 16 -34.66 -21.98 14.79
C PHE A 16 -35.97 -22.00 13.99
N ASN A 17 -37.01 -22.72 14.43
CA ASN A 17 -38.25 -22.85 13.65
C ASN A 17 -39.51 -22.45 14.42
N SER A 18 -39.48 -21.26 15.04
CA SER A 18 -40.67 -20.62 15.61
C SER A 18 -40.60 -19.10 15.46
N PHE A 19 -40.47 -18.63 14.22
CA PHE A 19 -40.81 -17.24 13.86
C PHE A 19 -41.74 -17.26 12.65
N SER A 20 -42.96 -17.79 12.89
CA SER A 20 -44.09 -17.65 11.97
C SER A 20 -45.18 -16.85 12.68
N SER A 21 -45.11 -15.52 12.50
CA SER A 21 -46.27 -14.61 12.53
C SER A 21 -45.76 -13.19 12.27
N PHE A 22 -45.56 -12.87 11.00
CA PHE A 22 -45.41 -11.50 10.53
C PHE A 22 -46.28 -11.31 9.28
N ASP A 23 -47.58 -11.50 9.47
CA ASP A 23 -48.65 -11.28 8.47
C ASP A 23 -49.52 -10.07 8.88
N ASP A 24 -48.90 -8.99 9.38
CA ASP A 24 -49.64 -7.77 9.77
C ASP A 24 -48.78 -6.49 9.58
N PHE A 25 -48.02 -6.42 8.48
CA PHE A 25 -47.29 -5.21 8.08
C PHE A 25 -47.40 -5.01 6.57
N ASP A 26 -48.62 -4.94 6.03
CA ASP A 26 -48.84 -4.71 4.59
C ASP A 26 -49.94 -3.69 4.32
N SER A 27 -49.96 -2.59 5.09
CA SER A 27 -50.89 -1.49 4.82
C SER A 27 -50.40 -0.09 5.23
N PHE A 28 -49.09 0.19 5.15
CA PHE A 28 -48.57 1.53 5.39
C PHE A 28 -47.87 2.09 4.14
N ASP A 29 -48.60 2.95 3.44
CA ASP A 29 -48.12 3.99 2.51
C ASP A 29 -47.22 3.57 1.33
N LYS A 30 -47.89 3.02 0.32
CA LYS A 30 -47.41 2.84 -1.04
C LYS A 30 -47.54 4.13 -1.86
N GLU A 31 -46.98 5.25 -1.38
CA GLU A 31 -46.90 6.52 -2.15
C GLU A 31 -45.58 7.30 -1.93
N ALA A 32 -44.48 6.62 -1.58
CA ALA A 32 -43.16 7.27 -1.42
C ALA A 32 -41.98 6.58 -2.15
N GLU A 33 -42.24 5.74 -3.15
CA GLU A 33 -41.19 4.92 -3.79
C GLU A 33 -40.50 5.54 -5.03
N SER A 34 -40.86 6.76 -5.47
CA SER A 34 -40.24 7.32 -6.68
C SER A 34 -39.04 8.26 -6.46
N ASP A 35 -38.80 8.75 -5.24
CA ASP A 35 -37.70 9.70 -4.95
C ASP A 35 -36.50 9.06 -4.21
N VAL A 36 -36.68 7.91 -3.54
CA VAL A 36 -35.62 7.27 -2.72
C VAL A 36 -34.66 6.42 -3.56
N VAL A 37 -35.12 5.87 -4.68
CA VAL A 37 -34.30 5.03 -5.58
C VAL A 37 -33.23 5.86 -6.31
N THR A 38 -33.54 7.10 -6.64
CA THR A 38 -32.62 8.02 -7.33
C THR A 38 -31.45 8.48 -6.46
N GLU A 39 -31.63 8.63 -5.15
CA GLU A 39 -30.54 9.02 -4.24
C GLU A 39 -29.54 7.86 -4.02
N HIS A 40 -30.03 6.62 -3.95
CA HIS A 40 -29.16 5.45 -3.75
C HIS A 40 -28.25 5.19 -4.96
N GLU A 41 -28.77 5.36 -6.18
CA GLU A 41 -27.96 5.27 -7.41
C GLU A 41 -26.92 6.39 -7.50
N SER A 42 -27.26 7.60 -7.03
CA SER A 42 -26.32 8.74 -6.98
C SER A 42 -25.16 8.47 -6.01
N LEU A 43 -25.46 7.98 -4.80
CA LEU A 43 -24.44 7.64 -3.80
C LEU A 43 -23.52 6.51 -4.29
N GLU A 44 -24.07 5.50 -4.95
CA GLU A 44 -23.26 4.45 -5.55
C GLU A 44 -22.36 4.96 -6.67
N ALA A 45 -22.84 5.89 -7.50
CA ALA A 45 -22.06 6.50 -8.56
C ALA A 45 -20.90 7.35 -8.01
N GLU A 46 -21.16 8.13 -6.95
CA GLU A 46 -20.14 8.93 -6.26
C GLU A 46 -19.09 8.03 -5.59
N ALA A 47 -19.49 6.98 -4.89
CA ALA A 47 -18.58 6.02 -4.28
C ALA A 47 -17.71 5.30 -5.33
N LYS A 48 -18.29 4.93 -6.48
CA LYS A 48 -17.55 4.32 -7.61
C LYS A 48 -16.53 5.30 -8.20
N ALA A 49 -16.88 6.58 -8.31
CA ALA A 49 -15.96 7.62 -8.79
C ALA A 49 -14.78 7.80 -7.82
N GLU A 50 -15.04 7.93 -6.53
CA GLU A 50 -14.00 8.10 -5.50
C GLU A 50 -13.03 6.91 -5.47
N VAL A 51 -13.55 5.69 -5.54
CA VAL A 51 -12.73 4.46 -5.59
C VAL A 51 -11.86 4.45 -6.85
N THR A 52 -12.42 4.88 -7.99
CA THR A 52 -11.69 4.95 -9.26
C THR A 52 -10.55 5.96 -9.19
N ASP A 53 -10.81 7.15 -8.66
CA ASP A 53 -9.80 8.20 -8.47
C ASP A 53 -8.69 7.75 -7.53
N HIS A 54 -9.03 7.10 -6.42
CA HIS A 54 -8.05 6.55 -5.49
C HIS A 54 -7.20 5.45 -6.13
N MET A 55 -7.80 4.57 -6.94
CA MET A 55 -7.06 3.56 -7.69
C MET A 55 -6.12 4.17 -8.74
N LEU A 56 -6.51 5.26 -9.39
CA LEU A 56 -5.65 5.99 -10.32
C LEU A 56 -4.45 6.61 -9.59
N ALA A 57 -4.69 7.28 -8.45
CA ALA A 57 -3.63 7.85 -7.62
C ALA A 57 -2.62 6.79 -7.15
N ILE A 58 -3.09 5.62 -6.70
CA ILE A 58 -2.20 4.50 -6.32
C ILE A 58 -1.36 4.04 -7.51
N ARG A 59 -1.96 3.90 -8.70
CA ARG A 59 -1.22 3.46 -9.91
C ARG A 59 -0.15 4.46 -10.29
N GLU A 60 -0.43 5.75 -10.21
CA GLU A 60 0.56 6.80 -10.48
C GLU A 60 1.68 6.81 -9.44
N ALA A 61 1.34 6.73 -8.15
CA ALA A 61 2.32 6.62 -7.07
C ALA A 61 3.22 5.39 -7.27
N THR A 62 2.63 4.24 -7.63
CA THR A 62 3.37 3.00 -7.89
C THR A 62 4.32 3.16 -9.08
N LYS A 63 3.86 3.77 -10.19
CA LYS A 63 4.71 4.06 -11.35
C LYS A 63 5.87 4.99 -11.00
N ASN A 64 5.62 6.03 -10.21
CA ASN A 64 6.66 6.98 -9.78
C ASN A 64 7.69 6.31 -8.87
N THR A 65 7.25 5.50 -7.91
CA THR A 65 8.13 4.68 -7.07
C THR A 65 8.95 3.71 -7.91
N GLN A 66 8.32 3.03 -8.88
CA GLN A 66 9.01 2.08 -9.76
C GLN A 66 10.04 2.76 -10.67
N LYS A 67 9.80 4.00 -11.11
CA LYS A 67 10.80 4.81 -11.83
C LYS A 67 11.96 5.19 -10.91
N SER A 68 11.66 5.68 -9.69
CA SER A 68 12.70 6.04 -8.70
C SER A 68 13.60 4.86 -8.32
N LEU A 69 13.03 3.66 -8.19
CA LEU A 69 13.77 2.43 -7.93
C LEU A 69 14.56 1.94 -9.16
N GLN A 70 14.14 2.27 -10.38
CA GLN A 70 14.86 1.89 -11.60
C GLN A 70 16.21 2.59 -11.74
N ASP A 71 16.39 3.72 -11.08
CA ASP A 71 17.62 4.52 -11.16
C ASP A 71 18.63 4.19 -10.03
N GLN A 72 18.33 3.23 -9.13
CA GLN A 72 19.13 2.95 -7.93
C GLN A 72 19.66 1.50 -7.87
N TRP A 73 20.25 1.00 -8.96
CA TRP A 73 20.69 -0.40 -9.05
C TRP A 73 22.19 -0.63 -8.78
N SER A 74 23.02 0.40 -8.89
CA SER A 74 24.40 0.29 -8.43
C SER A 74 24.40 0.24 -6.90
N THR A 75 25.27 -0.54 -6.27
CA THR A 75 25.49 -0.47 -4.81
C THR A 75 26.42 0.68 -4.44
N ASP A 76 27.16 1.21 -5.41
CA ASP A 76 28.29 2.14 -5.20
C ASP A 76 27.90 3.60 -5.49
N PHE A 77 26.61 3.93 -5.38
CA PHE A 77 26.07 5.26 -5.73
C PHE A 77 26.04 6.24 -4.55
N TYR A 78 26.29 5.77 -3.33
CA TYR A 78 26.41 6.60 -2.14
C TYR A 78 27.83 6.50 -1.59
N PHE A 79 28.31 7.59 -0.98
CA PHE A 79 29.53 7.57 -0.19
C PHE A 79 29.18 7.95 1.25
N CYS A 80 29.96 7.44 2.20
CA CYS A 80 29.83 7.77 3.61
C CYS A 80 31.09 8.50 4.06
N ALA A 81 30.92 9.65 4.71
CA ALA A 81 31.99 10.36 5.38
C ALA A 81 31.85 10.13 6.89
N PHE A 82 32.91 9.66 7.53
CA PHE A 82 32.95 9.42 8.97
C PHE A 82 33.63 10.60 9.68
N PHE A 83 33.00 11.09 10.74
CA PHE A 83 33.53 12.14 11.61
C PHE A 83 33.68 11.59 13.03
N ALA A 84 34.59 12.17 13.82
CA ALA A 84 34.83 11.74 15.18
C ALA A 84 33.61 12.02 16.10
N ASP A 85 32.91 13.13 15.86
CA ASP A 85 31.72 13.53 16.59
C ASP A 85 30.74 14.35 15.73
N GLN A 86 29.57 14.66 16.30
CA GLN A 86 28.53 15.45 15.64
C GLN A 86 28.95 16.91 15.39
N ALA A 87 29.72 17.51 16.30
CA ALA A 87 30.14 18.90 16.17
C ALA A 87 31.09 19.09 14.98
N GLN A 88 32.00 18.15 14.76
CA GLN A 88 32.92 18.13 13.62
C GLN A 88 32.16 17.95 12.30
N ARG A 89 31.14 17.07 12.27
CA ARG A 89 30.24 16.93 11.12
C ARG A 89 29.54 18.25 10.82
N ASP A 90 28.94 18.88 11.83
CA ASP A 90 28.17 20.12 11.66
C ASP A 90 29.06 21.30 11.26
N GLU A 91 30.28 21.40 11.82
CA GLU A 91 31.28 22.38 11.41
C GLU A 91 31.71 22.18 9.94
N PHE A 92 31.97 20.93 9.53
CA PHE A 92 32.28 20.61 8.13
C PHE A 92 31.13 21.01 7.20
N LEU A 93 29.90 20.64 7.53
CA LEU A 93 28.72 20.94 6.72
C LEU A 93 28.40 22.44 6.67
N GLN A 94 28.63 23.16 7.77
CA GLN A 94 28.47 24.61 7.83
C GLN A 94 29.51 25.31 6.93
N LYS A 95 30.78 24.90 7.01
CA LYS A 95 31.85 25.42 6.14
C LYS A 95 31.65 25.08 4.66
N ALA A 96 31.08 23.90 4.38
CA ALA A 96 30.72 23.50 3.02
C ALA A 96 29.45 24.18 2.50
N GLY A 97 28.72 24.95 3.33
CA GLY A 97 27.43 25.55 2.97
C GLY A 97 26.29 24.53 2.81
N ALA A 98 26.50 23.27 3.20
CA ALA A 98 25.61 22.15 2.95
C ALA A 98 24.72 21.78 4.15
N LEU A 99 24.84 22.49 5.28
CA LEU A 99 24.12 22.16 6.52
C LEU A 99 22.60 22.11 6.34
N GLY A 100 22.03 23.03 5.54
CA GLY A 100 20.60 23.05 5.24
C GLY A 100 20.11 21.99 4.24
N LEU A 101 21.03 21.26 3.59
CA LEU A 101 20.71 20.20 2.64
C LEU A 101 20.57 18.82 3.28
N VAL A 102 20.93 18.69 4.56
CA VAL A 102 20.94 17.42 5.28
C VAL A 102 19.53 17.04 5.70
N LYS A 103 19.12 15.82 5.35
CA LYS A 103 17.88 15.20 5.82
C LYS A 103 18.20 13.81 6.38
N ASP A 104 17.94 13.58 7.66
CA ASP A 104 18.12 12.28 8.32
C ASP A 104 19.51 11.63 8.13
N ASN A 105 20.57 12.45 8.12
CA ASN A 105 21.99 12.10 7.83
C ASN A 105 22.36 11.88 6.36
N PHE A 106 21.43 12.06 5.43
CA PHE A 106 21.68 11.96 4.01
C PHE A 106 21.67 13.35 3.35
N ILE A 107 22.50 13.50 2.33
CA ILE A 107 22.51 14.69 1.46
C ILE A 107 22.25 14.20 0.04
N ASN A 108 21.37 14.89 -0.67
CA ASN A 108 21.19 14.65 -2.10
C ASN A 108 22.46 15.11 -2.85
N GLY A 109 23.16 14.15 -3.48
CA GLY A 109 24.43 14.41 -4.17
C GLY A 109 24.32 15.42 -5.33
N GLN A 110 23.17 15.49 -6.02
CA GLN A 110 22.95 16.48 -7.08
C GLN A 110 22.89 17.90 -6.50
N LYS A 111 22.13 18.10 -5.42
CA LYS A 111 22.07 19.40 -4.73
C LYS A 111 23.42 19.80 -4.15
N LEU A 112 24.19 18.83 -3.64
CA LEU A 112 25.55 19.07 -3.17
C LEU A 112 26.49 19.47 -4.31
N ALA A 113 26.39 18.83 -5.48
CA ALA A 113 27.19 19.17 -6.66
C ALA A 113 26.85 20.57 -7.18
N GLU A 114 25.56 20.92 -7.27
CA GLU A 114 25.09 22.27 -7.60
C GLU A 114 25.68 23.32 -6.65
N LEU A 115 25.64 23.05 -5.35
CA LEU A 115 26.20 23.94 -4.32
C LEU A 115 27.72 24.14 -4.47
N LEU A 116 28.44 23.08 -4.85
CA LEU A 116 29.89 23.12 -5.06
C LEU A 116 30.30 23.64 -6.45
N GLY A 117 29.34 23.92 -7.34
CA GLY A 117 29.62 24.33 -8.72
C GLY A 117 30.22 23.20 -9.57
N ILE A 118 29.93 21.94 -9.23
CA ILE A 118 30.39 20.76 -9.95
C ILE A 118 29.30 20.34 -10.94
N ASP A 119 29.65 20.33 -12.23
CA ASP A 119 28.75 19.82 -13.27
C ASP A 119 28.82 18.28 -13.32
N LEU A 120 27.68 17.63 -13.05
CA LEU A 120 27.55 16.18 -13.12
C LEU A 120 26.90 15.79 -14.45
N THR A 121 27.62 15.04 -15.28
CA THR A 121 27.06 14.48 -16.51
C THR A 121 25.92 13.51 -16.18
N PRO A 122 24.69 13.71 -16.69
CA PRO A 122 23.60 12.77 -16.51
C PRO A 122 23.98 11.41 -17.09
N ARG A 123 23.82 10.34 -16.32
CA ARG A 123 24.02 8.97 -16.80
C ARG A 123 22.69 8.23 -16.86
N THR A 124 22.42 7.60 -17.98
CA THR A 124 21.32 6.64 -18.11
C THR A 124 21.76 5.31 -17.54
N ILE A 125 21.05 4.81 -16.53
CA ILE A 125 21.33 3.50 -15.92
C ILE A 125 20.56 2.45 -16.71
N GLU A 126 21.28 1.46 -17.27
CA GLU A 126 20.64 0.33 -17.91
C GLU A 126 20.03 -0.59 -16.86
N LYS A 127 18.73 -0.83 -16.96
CA LYS A 127 18.03 -1.76 -16.07
C LYS A 127 18.64 -3.15 -16.21
N PRO A 128 19.15 -3.78 -15.13
CA PRO A 128 19.67 -5.13 -15.24
C PRO A 128 18.56 -6.08 -15.66
N ARG A 129 18.91 -7.05 -16.50
CA ARG A 129 17.96 -8.07 -16.92
C ARG A 129 17.49 -8.83 -15.69
N LEU A 130 16.17 -8.85 -15.48
CA LEU A 130 15.56 -9.73 -14.49
C LEU A 130 16.01 -11.16 -14.78
N PHE A 131 16.38 -11.90 -13.73
CA PHE A 131 16.62 -13.33 -13.84
C PHE A 131 15.32 -14.01 -14.28
N ALA A 132 15.18 -14.27 -15.57
CA ALA A 132 14.12 -15.12 -16.06
C ALA A 132 14.48 -16.57 -15.67
N PRO A 133 13.64 -17.27 -14.88
CA PRO A 133 13.90 -18.67 -14.59
C PRO A 133 13.93 -19.44 -15.92
N LYS A 134 14.96 -20.28 -16.11
CA LYS A 134 14.99 -21.20 -17.25
C LYS A 134 13.81 -22.17 -17.09
N LYS A 135 13.09 -22.43 -18.18
CA LYS A 135 11.91 -23.32 -18.21
C LYS A 135 12.20 -24.69 -17.59
N ASP A 136 13.44 -25.14 -17.70
CA ASP A 136 13.89 -26.48 -17.30
C ASP A 136 14.17 -26.64 -15.79
N TRP A 137 14.05 -25.56 -14.98
CA TRP A 137 14.32 -25.64 -13.53
C TRP A 137 13.20 -26.30 -12.71
N PHE A 138 11.99 -26.42 -13.26
CA PHE A 138 10.85 -27.04 -12.57
C PHE A 138 10.58 -28.50 -12.99
N ASP A 139 11.34 -29.05 -13.94
CA ASP A 139 11.23 -30.43 -14.39
C ASP A 139 12.14 -31.39 -13.58
N ILE A 140 12.37 -31.10 -12.30
CA ILE A 140 12.96 -32.09 -11.38
C ILE A 140 11.82 -33.03 -10.96
N THR A 141 11.58 -34.06 -11.78
CA THR A 141 10.74 -35.20 -11.41
C THR A 141 11.38 -35.92 -10.22
N LEU A 142 10.71 -35.82 -9.05
CA LEU A 142 10.97 -36.63 -7.85
C LEU A 142 10.51 -38.08 -8.05
#